data_AF-A0AAN8FR89-F1
#
_entry.id   AF-A0AAN8FR89-F1
#
_cell.length_a   1.000
_cell.length_b   1.000
_cell.length_c   1.000
_cell.angle_alpha   90.00
_cell.angle_beta   90.00
_cell.angle_gamma   90.00
#
_symmetry.space_group_name_H-M   'P 1'
#
loop_
_entity.id
_entity.type
_entity.pdbx_description
1 polymer ?
#
loop_
_entity_poly.entity_id
_entity_poly.type
_entity_poly.pdbx_seq_one_letter_code
_entity_poly.pdbx_strand_id
1 'polypeptide(L)'
;MMAVRYEEEEDGRETKAMEKAKKRALQSSLVQELRQQYSDAPEEFREKSRRRFDADKEKERYEEDHFVRLRMSKAEKKREQRLNRDNAIDDLFNFGNYMMRDESGEALSMNKKRKGAHVGGPKGKKSRFERKKSQKSKLKSKRSIMAGHFEAELCQVLIEEHFGKTVALVAATLLVEPGPLPFLMYRLRGQVKSVTIKKSLAILIQHSIVNFKMDSAMRLNYTVDRKAILAFSRAPRCCLIVKTLYGGLAEAICEELFSYGRLTCSDTIRKVSARLEQPLADVKEKFCRLSEAQFITRCPLVVSSLKGCPQFESTFDPFIMPEVILQGDPVPSDDSRKRKAPQSEGDEGIYWRINWARFDRYIRDEMTLDLLVPKGSAGERSSHCLSQTVRSLLKANEVRVSPVATISSTPISLFDMMRCVKENELGIERPDLEKSLRILVDDSHGVVRKSGDSGGGLYIIDFERATQQICQYHLESLIREQLETRAVR
;
A
#
# COMPACT_ATOMS: atom_id res chain seq x y z
N MET A 1 67.31 -22.84 26.36
CA MET A 1 66.01 -23.54 26.25
C MET A 1 64.91 -22.51 26.43
N MET A 2 64.17 -22.20 25.36
CA MET A 2 63.03 -21.29 25.38
C MET A 2 61.84 -21.95 26.10
N ALA A 3 61.15 -21.18 26.95
CA ALA A 3 59.88 -21.58 27.54
C ALA A 3 58.80 -21.55 26.46
N VAL A 4 58.26 -22.72 26.14
CA VAL A 4 57.12 -22.89 25.23
C VAL A 4 55.86 -22.47 25.98
N ARG A 5 55.22 -21.36 25.57
CA ARG A 5 53.86 -21.02 25.98
C ARG A 5 52.91 -22.00 25.29
N TYR A 6 52.12 -22.73 26.06
CA TYR A 6 50.97 -23.47 25.54
C TYR A 6 49.91 -22.45 25.12
N GLU A 7 49.69 -22.33 23.82
CA GLU A 7 48.49 -21.71 23.24
C GLU A 7 47.30 -22.63 23.51
N GLU A 8 46.65 -22.48 24.67
CA GLU A 8 45.25 -22.88 24.83
C GLU A 8 44.37 -21.72 24.34
N GLU A 9 44.41 -21.47 23.03
CA GLU A 9 43.58 -20.46 22.36
C GLU A 9 42.25 -21.08 21.90
N GLU A 10 41.15 -20.45 22.33
CA GLU A 10 39.74 -20.50 21.86
C GLU A 10 38.99 -21.86 21.69
N ASP A 11 39.57 -22.90 21.10
CA ASP A 11 38.85 -24.12 20.68
C ASP A 11 38.27 -24.95 21.84
N GLY A 12 38.95 -24.95 23.00
CA GLY A 12 38.52 -25.70 24.18
C GLY A 12 37.26 -25.14 24.85
N ARG A 13 36.91 -23.87 24.61
CA ARG A 13 35.70 -23.23 25.14
C ARG A 13 34.51 -23.48 24.24
N GLU A 14 34.71 -23.43 22.93
CA GLU A 14 33.67 -23.68 21.93
C GLU A 14 33.19 -25.13 21.94
N THR A 15 34.12 -26.09 22.04
CA THR A 15 33.79 -27.52 22.15
C THR A 15 32.96 -27.83 23.40
N LYS A 16 33.33 -27.27 24.55
CA LYS A 16 32.56 -27.41 25.81
C LYS A 16 31.20 -26.70 25.73
N ALA A 17 31.10 -25.58 25.03
CA ALA A 17 29.84 -24.87 24.81
C ALA A 17 28.89 -25.69 23.92
N MET A 18 29.42 -26.28 22.84
CA MET A 18 28.67 -27.18 21.97
C MET A 18 28.20 -28.45 22.69
N GLU A 19 29.05 -29.08 23.51
CA GLU A 19 28.65 -30.27 24.27
C GLU A 19 27.54 -29.95 25.28
N LYS A 20 27.62 -28.79 25.93
CA LYS A 20 26.58 -28.30 26.85
C LYS A 20 25.29 -27.93 26.12
N ALA A 21 25.38 -27.43 24.89
CA ALA A 21 24.21 -27.17 24.04
C ALA A 21 23.54 -28.47 23.59
N LYS A 22 24.32 -29.47 23.16
CA LYS A 22 23.82 -30.81 22.80
C LYS A 22 23.12 -31.48 23.98
N LYS A 23 23.72 -31.46 25.18
CA LYS A 23 23.10 -32.00 26.41
C LYS A 23 21.78 -31.30 26.76
N ARG A 24 21.67 -29.99 26.54
CA ARG A 24 20.42 -29.23 26.78
C ARG A 24 19.36 -29.48 25.71
N ALA A 25 19.74 -29.65 24.45
CA ALA A 25 18.81 -30.00 23.38
C ALA A 25 18.21 -31.40 23.59
N LEU A 26 19.04 -32.35 24.04
CA LEU A 26 18.60 -33.71 24.40
C LEU A 26 17.67 -33.74 25.64
N GLN A 27 17.74 -32.72 26.49
CA GLN A 27 16.84 -32.53 27.63
C GLN A 27 15.58 -31.71 27.28
N SER A 28 15.39 -31.32 26.02
CA SER A 28 14.21 -30.57 25.59
C SER A 28 12.98 -31.48 25.49
N SER A 29 11.82 -30.92 25.85
CA SER A 29 10.52 -31.60 25.92
C SER A 29 10.20 -32.43 24.67
N LEU A 30 10.50 -31.93 23.47
CA LEU A 30 10.19 -32.60 22.21
C LEU A 30 11.05 -33.86 22.01
N VAL A 31 12.34 -33.78 22.35
CA VAL A 31 13.26 -34.93 22.24
C VAL A 31 12.95 -35.97 23.31
N GLN A 32 12.50 -35.52 24.49
CA GLN A 32 12.05 -36.41 25.57
C GLN A 32 10.76 -37.14 25.20
N GLU A 33 9.79 -36.45 24.60
CA GLU A 33 8.51 -37.01 24.13
C GLU A 33 8.73 -37.99 22.97
N LEU A 34 9.60 -37.65 22.01
CA LEU A 34 10.03 -38.58 20.95
C LEU A 34 10.74 -39.80 21.53
N ARG A 35 11.62 -39.64 22.53
CA ARG A 35 12.27 -40.78 23.19
C ARG A 35 11.25 -41.68 23.88
N GLN A 36 10.24 -41.11 24.53
CA GLN A 36 9.18 -41.84 25.23
C GLN A 36 8.27 -42.63 24.26
N GLN A 37 8.02 -42.09 23.06
CA GLN A 37 7.25 -42.77 22.00
C GLN A 37 8.00 -43.92 21.33
N TYR A 38 9.34 -43.89 21.31
CA TYR A 38 10.16 -44.87 20.59
C TYR A 38 11.06 -45.74 21.50
N SER A 39 10.99 -45.62 22.83
CA SER A 39 11.79 -46.44 23.75
C SER A 39 10.93 -47.36 24.63
N ASP A 40 11.25 -48.65 24.65
CA ASP A 40 10.66 -49.66 25.55
C ASP A 40 11.19 -49.60 27.00
N ALA A 41 11.79 -48.48 27.41
CA ALA A 41 12.32 -48.32 28.77
C ALA A 41 11.19 -48.01 29.77
N PRO A 42 11.10 -48.70 30.93
CA PRO A 42 10.06 -48.44 31.92
C PRO A 42 10.18 -47.02 32.52
N GLU A 43 9.06 -46.34 32.68
CA GLU A 43 9.00 -44.97 33.22
C GLU A 43 9.38 -44.93 34.71
N GLU A 44 10.45 -44.20 35.04
CA GLU A 44 10.85 -43.99 36.44
C GLU A 44 10.05 -42.82 37.07
N PHE A 45 9.09 -43.17 37.95
CA PHE A 45 8.32 -42.17 38.68
C PHE A 45 8.94 -41.83 40.03
N ARG A 46 9.11 -40.53 40.29
CA ARG A 46 9.38 -40.01 41.64
C ARG A 46 8.16 -40.28 42.53
N GLU A 47 8.36 -40.92 43.68
CA GLU A 47 7.34 -41.49 44.58
C GLU A 47 6.14 -40.57 44.91
N LYS A 48 6.33 -39.25 44.93
CA LYS A 48 5.26 -38.24 45.15
C LYS A 48 4.35 -37.99 43.95
N SER A 49 4.78 -38.28 42.73
CA SER A 49 3.98 -38.11 41.50
C SER A 49 3.16 -39.36 41.15
N ARG A 50 3.61 -40.55 41.58
CA ARG A 50 2.96 -41.83 41.27
C ARG A 50 1.51 -41.87 41.76
N ARG A 51 1.25 -41.51 43.02
CA ARG A 51 -0.11 -41.47 43.59
C ARG A 51 -1.06 -40.49 42.88
N ARG A 52 -0.54 -39.41 42.29
CA ARG A 52 -1.39 -38.46 41.54
C ARG A 52 -1.68 -38.96 40.14
N PHE A 53 -0.67 -39.52 39.48
CA PHE A 53 -0.82 -40.16 38.18
C PHE A 53 -1.80 -41.33 38.25
N ASP A 54 -1.70 -42.18 39.26
CA ASP A 54 -2.62 -43.30 39.47
C ASP A 54 -4.05 -42.80 39.70
N ALA A 55 -4.23 -41.72 40.47
CA ALA A 55 -5.54 -41.11 40.71
C ALA A 55 -6.14 -40.43 39.46
N ASP A 56 -5.32 -39.75 38.65
CA ASP A 56 -5.76 -39.15 37.39
C ASP A 56 -6.13 -40.23 36.36
N LYS A 57 -5.39 -41.33 36.31
CA LYS A 57 -5.64 -42.48 35.44
C LYS A 57 -6.88 -43.28 35.86
N GLU A 58 -7.11 -43.44 37.16
CA GLU A 58 -8.32 -44.07 37.70
C GLU A 58 -9.57 -43.21 37.42
N LYS A 59 -9.43 -41.89 37.50
CA LYS A 59 -10.48 -40.94 37.12
C LYS A 59 -10.79 -41.00 35.62
N GLU A 60 -9.77 -41.07 34.76
CA GLU A 60 -9.94 -41.20 33.31
C GLU A 60 -10.67 -42.50 32.96
N ARG A 61 -10.26 -43.63 33.55
CA ARG A 61 -10.95 -44.92 33.39
C ARG A 61 -12.40 -44.88 33.84
N TYR A 62 -12.68 -44.26 34.98
CA TYR A 62 -14.05 -44.12 35.48
C TYR A 62 -14.92 -43.27 34.53
N GLU A 63 -14.37 -42.19 33.96
CA GLU A 63 -15.07 -41.34 32.97
C GLU A 63 -15.34 -42.07 31.65
N GLU A 64 -14.42 -42.93 31.21
CA GLU A 64 -14.58 -43.78 30.01
C GLU A 64 -15.61 -44.89 30.23
N ASP A 65 -15.50 -45.63 31.32
CA ASP A 65 -16.39 -46.77 31.63
C ASP A 65 -17.85 -46.34 31.87
N HIS A 66 -18.06 -45.14 32.41
CA HIS A 66 -19.39 -44.62 32.73
C HIS A 66 -19.87 -43.53 31.75
N PHE A 67 -19.08 -43.20 30.72
CA PHE A 67 -19.36 -42.16 29.72
C PHE A 67 -19.84 -40.82 30.30
N VAL A 68 -19.35 -40.42 31.49
CA VAL A 68 -19.76 -39.18 32.19
C VAL A 68 -18.53 -38.48 32.78
N ARG A 69 -18.36 -37.18 32.46
CA ARG A 69 -17.27 -36.35 33.01
C ARG A 69 -17.52 -35.95 34.46
N LEU A 70 -16.56 -36.20 35.35
CA LEU A 70 -16.62 -35.80 36.76
C LEU A 70 -16.40 -34.29 36.89
N ARG A 71 -17.34 -33.59 37.53
CA ARG A 71 -17.24 -32.15 37.75
C ARG A 71 -16.21 -31.85 38.84
N MET A 72 -15.12 -31.18 38.47
CA MET A 72 -14.11 -30.74 39.44
C MET A 72 -14.61 -29.59 40.34
N SER A 73 -14.15 -29.57 41.59
CA SER A 73 -14.47 -28.46 42.51
C SER A 73 -13.75 -27.16 42.09
N LYS A 74 -14.30 -26.01 42.51
CA LYS A 74 -13.68 -24.69 42.24
C LYS A 74 -12.28 -24.55 42.85
N ALA A 75 -11.99 -25.25 43.94
CA ALA A 75 -10.67 -25.24 44.59
C ALA A 75 -9.65 -26.07 43.80
N GLU A 76 -10.07 -27.22 43.29
CA GLU A 76 -9.27 -28.16 42.50
C GLU A 76 -8.89 -27.57 41.14
N LYS A 77 -9.87 -26.97 40.44
CA LYS A 77 -9.65 -26.25 39.17
C LYS A 77 -8.67 -25.08 39.31
N LYS A 78 -8.66 -24.41 40.47
CA LYS A 78 -7.72 -23.31 40.74
C LYS A 78 -6.31 -23.81 41.07
N ARG A 79 -6.19 -25.01 41.64
CA ARG A 79 -4.91 -25.67 41.92
C ARG A 79 -4.27 -26.18 40.63
N GLU A 80 -5.06 -26.82 39.77
CA GLU A 80 -4.66 -27.26 38.43
C GLU A 80 -4.25 -26.06 37.56
N GLN A 81 -5.02 -24.96 37.56
CA GLN A 81 -4.63 -23.74 36.85
C GLN A 81 -3.34 -23.09 37.35
N ARG A 82 -2.96 -23.28 38.62
CA ARG A 82 -1.67 -22.77 39.12
C ARG A 82 -0.52 -23.65 38.62
N LEU A 83 -0.67 -24.96 38.71
CA LEU A 83 0.29 -25.93 38.21
C LEU A 83 0.51 -25.76 36.70
N ASN A 84 -0.57 -25.66 35.92
CA ASN A 84 -0.48 -25.44 34.47
C ASN A 84 0.06 -24.06 34.11
N ARG A 85 -0.07 -23.03 34.96
CA ARG A 85 0.46 -21.70 34.64
C ARG A 85 1.97 -21.59 34.88
N ASP A 86 2.48 -22.36 35.85
CA ASP A 86 3.92 -22.44 36.10
C ASP A 86 4.58 -23.30 34.99
N ASN A 87 3.93 -24.40 34.55
CA ASN A 87 4.41 -25.22 33.45
C ASN A 87 4.23 -24.56 32.06
N ALA A 88 3.11 -23.89 31.79
CA ALA A 88 2.84 -23.29 30.47
C ALA A 88 3.73 -22.08 30.16
N ILE A 89 4.32 -21.43 31.16
CA ILE A 89 5.31 -20.37 30.92
C ILE A 89 6.65 -21.01 30.55
N ASP A 90 7.07 -22.07 31.25
CA ASP A 90 8.31 -22.79 30.93
C ASP A 90 8.21 -23.54 29.58
N ASP A 91 7.06 -24.14 29.24
CA ASP A 91 6.84 -24.82 27.95
C ASP A 91 6.82 -23.83 26.77
N LEU A 92 6.27 -22.63 26.97
CA LEU A 92 6.24 -21.58 25.95
C LEU A 92 7.61 -20.94 25.70
N PHE A 93 8.51 -20.96 26.69
CA PHE A 93 9.91 -20.57 26.53
C PHE A 93 10.82 -21.73 26.07
N ASN A 94 10.43 -22.99 26.28
CA ASN A 94 11.19 -24.16 25.83
C ASN A 94 11.03 -24.47 24.33
N PHE A 95 9.87 -24.19 23.72
CA PHE A 95 9.67 -24.43 22.29
C PHE A 95 10.50 -23.47 21.41
N GLY A 96 10.72 -22.22 21.89
CA GLY A 96 11.48 -21.20 21.17
C GLY A 96 13.00 -21.38 21.21
N ASN A 97 13.53 -22.14 22.18
CA ASN A 97 14.99 -22.29 22.36
C ASN A 97 15.62 -23.28 21.37
N TYR A 98 14.83 -24.14 20.73
CA TYR A 98 15.31 -25.10 19.72
C TYR A 98 15.36 -24.50 18.31
N MET A 99 14.41 -23.60 17.97
CA MET A 99 14.22 -23.08 16.60
C MET A 99 14.87 -21.71 16.32
N MET A 100 15.58 -21.10 17.28
CA MET A 100 16.12 -19.74 17.18
C MET A 100 17.63 -19.67 17.46
N ARG A 101 18.41 -20.50 16.77
CA ARG A 101 19.89 -20.45 16.77
C ARG A 101 20.42 -20.54 15.35
N ASP A 102 21.51 -19.84 15.07
CA ASP A 102 22.23 -19.93 13.80
C ASP A 102 23.14 -21.18 13.76
N GLU A 103 23.79 -21.43 12.61
CA GLU A 103 24.68 -22.58 12.39
C GLU A 103 25.90 -22.60 13.32
N SER A 104 26.23 -21.46 13.95
CA SER A 104 27.27 -21.32 14.99
C SER A 104 26.79 -21.61 16.42
N GLY A 105 25.50 -21.85 16.62
CA GLY A 105 24.92 -22.19 17.92
C GLY A 105 24.71 -21.00 18.87
N GLU A 106 24.76 -19.76 18.39
CA GLU A 106 24.43 -18.57 19.19
C GLU A 106 22.92 -18.29 19.18
N ALA A 107 22.41 -17.73 20.29
CA ALA A 107 20.99 -17.40 20.43
C ALA A 107 20.70 -16.00 19.86
N LEU A 108 19.72 -15.88 18.97
CA LEU A 108 19.39 -14.66 18.21
C LEU A 108 18.78 -13.50 19.02
N SER A 109 18.90 -13.50 20.36
CA SER A 109 18.25 -12.52 21.24
C SER A 109 19.28 -11.72 22.07
N MET A 110 19.66 -10.55 21.55
CA MET A 110 20.31 -9.48 22.31
C MET A 110 19.31 -8.79 23.27
N ASN A 111 19.09 -9.34 24.46
CA ASN A 111 18.33 -8.65 25.51
C ASN A 111 19.27 -7.92 26.48
N LYS A 112 19.45 -6.62 26.20
CA LYS A 112 20.08 -5.63 27.07
C LYS A 112 19.40 -5.63 28.44
N LYS A 113 20.17 -5.91 29.50
CA LYS A 113 19.81 -5.79 30.93
C LYS A 113 18.91 -4.56 31.17
N ARG A 114 17.63 -4.80 31.51
CA ARG A 114 16.78 -3.76 32.10
C ARG A 114 17.13 -3.60 33.57
N LYS A 115 17.63 -2.41 33.93
CA LYS A 115 17.77 -1.95 35.33
C LYS A 115 16.40 -1.98 36.02
N GLY A 116 16.40 -2.43 37.28
CA GLY A 116 15.21 -2.55 38.11
C GLY A 116 14.51 -1.21 38.32
N ALA A 117 13.18 -1.21 38.17
CA ALA A 117 12.33 -0.08 38.49
C ALA A 117 11.83 -0.21 39.93
N HIS A 118 11.95 0.90 40.66
CA HIS A 118 11.50 1.12 42.02
C HIS A 118 10.02 0.77 42.22
N VAL A 119 9.75 0.19 43.39
CA VAL A 119 8.44 -0.10 43.96
C VAL A 119 7.63 1.19 44.11
N GLY A 120 6.40 1.21 43.56
CA GLY A 120 5.45 2.29 43.74
C GLY A 120 4.00 1.83 43.58
N GLY A 121 3.32 1.63 44.72
CA GLY A 121 1.89 1.84 44.99
C GLY A 121 0.83 1.02 44.21
N PRO A 122 -0.26 0.55 44.86
CA PRO A 122 -1.26 -0.29 44.23
C PRO A 122 -2.17 0.52 43.29
N LYS A 123 -2.00 0.36 41.97
CA LYS A 123 -2.95 0.90 40.98
C LYS A 123 -4.21 0.04 40.95
N GLY A 124 -5.35 0.70 41.17
CA GLY A 124 -6.70 0.12 41.09
C GLY A 124 -6.95 -0.67 39.81
N LYS A 125 -7.67 -1.79 39.95
CA LYS A 125 -8.01 -2.70 38.85
C LYS A 125 -8.93 -1.99 37.86
N LYS A 126 -8.41 -1.64 36.68
CA LYS A 126 -9.22 -1.16 35.55
C LYS A 126 -10.33 -2.15 35.20
N SER A 127 -11.52 -1.64 34.94
CA SER A 127 -12.71 -2.44 34.66
C SER A 127 -12.51 -3.29 33.39
N ARG A 128 -13.22 -4.42 33.31
CA ARG A 128 -13.15 -5.39 32.19
C ARG A 128 -13.43 -4.73 30.83
N PHE A 129 -14.21 -3.65 30.81
CA PHE A 129 -14.53 -2.87 29.62
C PHE A 129 -13.32 -2.06 29.11
N GLU A 130 -12.59 -1.39 29.99
CA GLU A 130 -11.36 -0.65 29.62
C GLU A 130 -10.26 -1.59 29.11
N ARG A 131 -10.12 -2.78 29.72
CA ARG A 131 -9.19 -3.81 29.24
C ARG A 131 -9.51 -4.24 27.80
N LYS A 132 -10.79 -4.48 27.48
CA LYS A 132 -11.24 -4.86 26.13
C LYS A 132 -11.04 -3.74 25.11
N LYS A 133 -11.25 -2.47 25.49
CA LYS A 133 -10.97 -1.29 24.65
C LYS A 133 -9.46 -1.12 24.39
N SER A 134 -8.63 -1.31 25.42
CA SER A 134 -7.17 -1.23 25.30
C SER A 134 -6.55 -2.40 24.52
N GLN A 135 -7.16 -3.58 24.55
CA GLN A 135 -6.77 -4.71 23.71
C GLN A 135 -7.17 -4.47 22.25
N LYS A 136 -8.38 -3.97 21.99
CA LYS A 136 -8.80 -3.59 20.63
C LYS A 136 -7.92 -2.48 20.05
N SER A 137 -7.50 -1.49 20.84
CA SER A 137 -6.58 -0.44 20.37
C SER A 137 -5.16 -0.97 20.10
N LYS A 138 -4.65 -1.90 20.93
CA LYS A 138 -3.38 -2.59 20.69
C LYS A 138 -3.41 -3.51 19.47
N LEU A 139 -4.52 -4.20 19.22
CA LEU A 139 -4.73 -5.03 18.01
C LEU A 139 -4.87 -4.17 16.75
N LYS A 140 -5.58 -3.03 16.82
CA LYS A 140 -5.64 -2.04 15.73
C LYS A 140 -4.27 -1.44 15.45
N SER A 141 -3.50 -1.10 16.49
CA SER A 141 -2.12 -0.60 16.36
C SER A 141 -1.21 -1.65 15.74
N LYS A 142 -1.25 -2.91 16.19
CA LYS A 142 -0.46 -4.01 15.57
C LYS A 142 -0.84 -4.26 14.10
N ARG A 143 -2.13 -4.27 13.75
CA ARG A 143 -2.58 -4.41 12.34
C ARG A 143 -2.16 -3.23 11.47
N SER A 144 -2.24 -2.00 12.00
CA SER A 144 -1.77 -0.80 11.31
C SER A 144 -0.25 -0.80 11.09
N ILE A 145 0.52 -1.36 12.03
CA ILE A 145 1.98 -1.48 11.91
C ILE A 145 2.35 -2.55 10.87
N MET A 146 1.64 -3.68 10.81
CA MET A 146 1.89 -4.72 9.79
C MET A 146 1.52 -4.26 8.38
N ALA A 147 0.36 -3.59 8.20
CA ALA A 147 -0.05 -3.09 6.89
C ALA A 147 0.91 -2.01 6.35
N GLY A 148 1.40 -1.11 7.22
CA GLY A 148 2.36 -0.09 6.83
C GLY A 148 3.76 -0.63 6.49
N HIS A 149 4.13 -1.80 7.04
CA HIS A 149 5.41 -2.45 6.71
C HIS A 149 5.43 -2.95 5.26
N PHE A 150 4.42 -3.71 4.84
CA PHE A 150 4.35 -4.22 3.46
C PHE A 150 4.21 -3.10 2.43
N GLU A 151 3.47 -2.03 2.76
CA GLU A 151 3.38 -0.85 1.91
C GLU A 151 4.74 -0.18 1.73
N ALA A 152 5.51 -0.02 2.80
CA ALA A 152 6.84 0.57 2.75
C ALA A 152 7.85 -0.31 1.98
N GLU A 153 7.76 -1.63 2.17
CA GLU A 153 8.57 -2.61 1.45
C GLU A 153 8.27 -2.59 -0.05
N LEU A 154 6.99 -2.59 -0.44
CA LEU A 154 6.58 -2.42 -1.84
C LEU A 154 7.08 -1.10 -2.42
N CYS A 155 6.98 0.01 -1.68
CA CYS A 155 7.49 1.30 -2.14
C CYS A 155 9.00 1.27 -2.39
N GLN A 156 9.76 0.57 -1.54
CA GLN A 156 11.20 0.43 -1.72
C GLN A 156 11.52 -0.39 -2.99
N VAL A 157 10.84 -1.51 -3.19
CA VAL A 157 11.03 -2.37 -4.39
C VAL A 157 10.71 -1.60 -5.67
N LEU A 158 9.60 -0.87 -5.71
CA LEU A 158 9.22 -0.07 -6.89
C LEU A 158 10.28 1.00 -7.22
N ILE A 159 10.81 1.69 -6.21
CA ILE A 159 11.86 2.69 -6.45
C ILE A 159 13.17 2.03 -6.89
N GLU A 160 13.49 0.87 -6.35
CA GLU A 160 14.69 0.11 -6.74
C GLU A 160 14.62 -0.34 -8.20
N GLU A 161 13.46 -0.82 -8.64
CA GLU A 161 13.22 -1.23 -10.03
C GLU A 161 13.36 -0.06 -11.01
N HIS A 162 12.78 1.11 -10.68
CA HIS A 162 12.78 2.26 -11.59
C HIS A 162 14.06 3.12 -11.55
N PHE A 163 14.68 3.27 -10.38
CA PHE A 163 15.75 4.25 -10.16
C PHE A 163 17.05 3.64 -9.59
N GLY A 164 17.03 2.34 -9.29
CA GLY A 164 18.16 1.61 -8.73
C GLY A 164 18.31 1.71 -7.22
N LYS A 165 19.14 0.78 -6.69
CA LYS A 165 19.35 0.54 -5.25
C LYS A 165 19.70 1.78 -4.43
N THR A 166 20.54 2.66 -4.97
CA THR A 166 21.01 3.84 -4.25
C THR A 166 19.88 4.85 -4.01
N VAL A 167 19.02 5.06 -5.01
CA VAL A 167 17.87 5.97 -4.89
C VAL A 167 16.82 5.35 -3.96
N ALA A 168 16.59 4.04 -4.06
CA ALA A 168 15.71 3.29 -3.17
C ALA A 168 16.13 3.40 -1.71
N LEU A 169 17.43 3.31 -1.41
CA LEU A 169 17.94 3.45 -0.04
C LEU A 169 17.69 4.84 0.55
N VAL A 170 17.85 5.89 -0.25
CA VAL A 170 17.53 7.28 0.16
C VAL A 170 16.03 7.44 0.42
N ALA A 171 15.19 6.90 -0.47
CA ALA A 171 13.74 6.93 -0.30
C ALA A 171 13.27 6.10 0.92
N ALA A 172 13.82 4.91 1.14
CA ALA A 172 13.53 4.06 2.29
C ALA A 172 13.85 4.77 3.62
N THR A 173 14.95 5.52 3.67
CA THR A 173 15.28 6.34 4.84
C THR A 173 14.22 7.40 5.13
N LEU A 174 13.69 8.06 4.08
CA LEU A 174 12.62 9.04 4.21
C LEU A 174 11.24 8.42 4.47
N LEU A 175 11.00 7.18 4.04
CA LEU A 175 9.76 6.43 4.31
C LEU A 175 9.60 6.10 5.79
N VAL A 176 10.72 5.88 6.49
CA VAL A 176 10.77 5.66 7.94
C VAL A 176 10.54 6.96 8.69
N GLU A 177 11.26 8.02 8.33
CA GLU A 177 11.20 9.29 9.05
C GLU A 177 11.46 10.47 8.09
N PRO A 178 10.54 11.44 7.99
CA PRO A 178 10.77 12.65 7.21
C PRO A 178 11.84 13.51 7.91
N GLY A 179 12.69 14.18 7.13
CA GLY A 179 13.77 14.95 7.72
C GLY A 179 14.56 15.81 6.74
N PRO A 180 15.47 16.65 7.27
CA PRO A 180 16.28 17.54 6.45
C PRO A 180 17.47 16.80 5.82
N LEU A 181 18.14 17.43 4.86
CA LEU A 181 19.31 16.82 4.19
C LEU A 181 20.42 16.33 5.16
N PRO A 182 20.81 17.07 6.22
CA PRO A 182 21.81 16.59 7.17
C PRO A 182 21.41 15.29 7.88
N PHE A 183 20.12 15.06 8.11
CA PHE A 183 19.61 13.81 8.69
C PHE A 183 19.87 12.63 7.74
N LEU A 184 19.58 12.79 6.45
CA LEU A 184 19.85 11.76 5.44
C LEU A 184 21.35 11.46 5.33
N MET A 185 22.17 12.51 5.31
CA MET A 185 23.64 12.38 5.27
C MET A 185 24.19 11.65 6.50
N TYR A 186 23.59 11.85 7.68
CA TYR A 186 23.99 11.16 8.89
C TYR A 186 23.57 9.69 8.87
N ARG A 187 22.31 9.40 8.51
CA ARG A 187 21.76 8.03 8.46
C ARG A 187 22.45 7.14 7.43
N LEU A 188 22.84 7.71 6.28
CA LEU A 188 23.48 6.99 5.17
C LEU A 188 25.00 7.13 5.17
N ARG A 189 25.59 7.61 6.26
CA ARG A 189 27.03 7.78 6.39
C ARG A 189 27.74 6.43 6.23
N GLY A 190 28.72 6.39 5.33
CA GLY A 190 29.49 5.17 5.03
C GLY A 190 28.83 4.26 4.00
N GLN A 191 27.55 4.44 3.67
CA GLN A 191 26.86 3.67 2.63
C GLN A 191 26.75 4.45 1.31
N VAL A 192 26.40 5.73 1.37
CA VAL A 192 26.18 6.57 0.18
C VAL A 192 26.93 7.90 0.32
N LYS A 193 27.63 8.32 -0.74
CA LYS A 193 28.32 9.61 -0.78
C LYS A 193 27.31 10.77 -0.78
N SER A 194 27.66 11.88 -0.14
CA SER A 194 26.80 13.07 -0.01
C SER A 194 26.31 13.63 -1.36
N VAL A 195 27.18 13.60 -2.38
CA VAL A 195 26.84 14.02 -3.75
C VAL A 195 25.76 13.12 -4.34
N THR A 196 25.86 11.81 -4.12
CA THR A 196 24.89 10.84 -4.61
C THR A 196 23.55 10.98 -3.89
N ILE A 197 23.55 11.25 -2.57
CA ILE A 197 22.31 11.53 -1.83
C ILE A 197 21.57 12.74 -2.43
N LYS A 198 22.29 13.82 -2.73
CA LYS A 198 21.71 15.01 -3.38
C LYS A 198 21.14 14.70 -4.76
N LYS A 199 21.86 13.92 -5.58
CA LYS A 199 21.39 13.47 -6.90
C LYS A 199 20.14 12.59 -6.79
N SER A 200 20.12 11.64 -5.86
CA SER A 200 18.95 10.79 -5.60
C SER A 200 17.74 11.61 -5.17
N LEU A 201 17.92 12.60 -4.29
CA LEU A 201 16.84 13.52 -3.91
C LEU A 201 16.33 14.32 -5.11
N ALA A 202 17.23 14.82 -5.96
CA ALA A 202 16.82 15.55 -7.18
C ALA A 202 15.96 14.68 -8.10
N ILE A 203 16.35 13.41 -8.32
CA ILE A 203 15.56 12.45 -9.11
C ILE A 203 14.18 12.22 -8.46
N LEU A 204 14.13 11.99 -7.15
CA LEU A 204 12.86 11.76 -6.46
C LEU A 204 11.93 12.99 -6.48
N ILE A 205 12.48 14.20 -6.42
CA ILE A 205 11.72 15.45 -6.53
C ILE A 205 11.21 15.63 -7.96
N GLN A 206 12.04 15.33 -8.96
CA GLN A 206 11.69 15.39 -10.38
C GLN A 206 10.47 14.51 -10.70
N HIS A 207 10.42 13.30 -10.14
CA HIS A 207 9.29 12.39 -10.29
C HIS A 207 8.10 12.67 -9.33
N SER A 208 8.12 13.78 -8.59
CA SER A 208 7.10 14.12 -7.58
C SER A 208 6.91 13.07 -6.48
N ILE A 209 7.91 12.22 -6.23
CA ILE A 209 7.90 11.22 -5.14
C ILE A 209 8.24 11.88 -3.81
N VAL A 210 9.20 12.81 -3.82
CA VAL A 210 9.61 13.58 -2.64
C VAL A 210 9.08 15.01 -2.75
N ASN A 211 8.37 15.42 -1.71
CA ASN A 211 7.99 16.80 -1.46
C ASN A 211 8.93 17.42 -0.43
N PHE A 212 9.04 18.74 -0.43
CA PHE A 212 9.81 19.48 0.55
C PHE A 212 9.00 20.66 1.09
N LYS A 213 9.16 20.95 2.37
CA LYS A 213 8.55 22.10 3.04
C LYS A 213 9.53 22.69 4.05
N MET A 214 9.43 23.99 4.28
CA MET A 214 10.16 24.60 5.39
C MET A 214 9.43 24.35 6.70
N ASP A 215 10.19 23.90 7.70
CA ASP A 215 9.71 23.77 9.07
C ASP A 215 9.70 25.13 9.78
N SER A 216 9.05 25.18 10.95
CA SER A 216 9.08 26.27 11.93
C SER A 216 10.50 26.76 12.26
N ALA A 217 11.48 25.86 12.24
CA ALA A 217 12.90 26.17 12.42
C ALA A 217 13.61 26.70 11.15
N MET A 218 12.86 27.03 10.09
CA MET A 218 13.38 27.49 8.79
C MET A 218 14.36 26.51 8.13
N ARG A 219 14.16 25.20 8.37
CA ARG A 219 14.93 24.12 7.73
C ARG A 219 14.09 23.42 6.69
N LEU A 220 14.70 23.04 5.57
CA LEU A 220 14.04 22.29 4.52
C LEU A 220 13.89 20.82 4.93
N ASN A 221 12.65 20.38 5.13
CA ASN A 221 12.33 18.99 5.44
C ASN A 221 11.80 18.30 4.19
N TYR A 222 12.34 17.11 3.91
CA TYR A 222 11.90 16.25 2.81
C TYR A 222 10.93 15.20 3.34
N THR A 223 9.86 14.96 2.59
CA THR A 223 8.81 14.01 2.90
C THR A 223 8.49 13.19 1.66
N VAL A 224 8.38 11.88 1.80
CA VAL A 224 7.96 10.99 0.70
C VAL A 224 6.44 10.94 0.61
N ASP A 225 5.91 11.06 -0.61
CA ASP A 225 4.53 10.75 -0.91
C ASP A 225 4.39 9.28 -1.34
N ARG A 226 3.89 8.45 -0.44
CA ARG A 226 3.66 7.02 -0.69
C ARG A 226 2.70 6.76 -1.85
N LYS A 227 1.67 7.60 -1.99
CA LYS A 227 0.67 7.44 -3.07
C LYS A 227 1.30 7.68 -4.43
N ALA A 228 2.25 8.61 -4.52
CA ALA A 228 2.99 8.86 -5.75
C ALA A 228 3.82 7.63 -6.15
N ILE A 229 4.46 6.94 -5.20
CA ILE A 229 5.23 5.72 -5.46
C ILE A 229 4.32 4.57 -5.91
N LEU A 230 3.23 4.32 -5.16
CA LEU A 230 2.27 3.27 -5.50
C LEU A 230 1.57 3.51 -6.84
N ALA A 231 1.59 4.75 -7.37
CA ALA A 231 1.07 5.01 -8.70
C ALA A 231 1.92 4.40 -9.82
N PHE A 232 3.23 4.15 -9.59
CA PHE A 232 4.11 3.53 -10.59
C PHE A 232 3.66 2.13 -10.99
N SER A 233 3.16 1.33 -10.04
CA SER A 233 2.63 -0.01 -10.34
C SER A 233 1.40 0.00 -11.25
N ARG A 234 0.72 1.15 -11.37
CA ARG A 234 -0.46 1.35 -12.22
C ARG A 234 -0.14 2.01 -13.54
N ALA A 235 1.08 2.50 -13.74
CA ALA A 235 1.47 3.25 -14.92
C ALA A 235 1.20 2.50 -16.25
N PRO A 236 1.50 1.19 -16.38
CA PRO A 236 1.19 0.47 -17.62
C PRO A 236 -0.31 0.46 -17.96
N ARG A 237 -1.17 0.29 -16.95
CA ARG A 237 -2.63 0.33 -17.11
C ARG A 237 -3.09 1.73 -17.49
N CYS A 238 -2.52 2.78 -16.91
CA CYS A 238 -2.83 4.17 -17.25
C CYS A 238 -2.46 4.48 -18.70
N CYS A 239 -1.28 4.05 -19.17
CA CYS A 239 -0.89 4.21 -20.58
C CYS A 239 -1.86 3.49 -21.52
N LEU A 240 -2.28 2.27 -21.19
CA LEU A 240 -3.27 1.53 -21.97
C LEU A 240 -4.62 2.27 -22.02
N ILE A 241 -5.09 2.81 -20.89
CA ILE A 241 -6.33 3.61 -20.85
C ILE A 241 -6.22 4.78 -21.82
N VAL A 242 -5.15 5.55 -21.77
CA VAL A 242 -4.96 6.70 -22.66
C VAL A 242 -4.88 6.26 -24.13
N LYS A 243 -4.18 5.16 -24.42
CA LYS A 243 -4.12 4.57 -25.77
C LYS A 243 -5.51 4.27 -26.30
N THR A 244 -6.35 3.63 -25.49
CA THR A 244 -7.72 3.27 -25.90
C THR A 244 -8.64 4.47 -26.11
N LEU A 245 -8.43 5.55 -25.36
CA LEU A 245 -9.28 6.75 -25.43
C LEU A 245 -8.84 7.76 -26.50
N TYR A 246 -7.53 7.95 -26.68
CA TYR A 246 -6.96 9.05 -27.47
C TYR A 246 -5.95 8.61 -28.54
N GLY A 247 -5.60 7.32 -28.60
CA GLY A 247 -4.68 6.72 -29.57
C GLY A 247 -3.22 6.67 -29.12
N GLY A 248 -2.35 6.12 -29.98
CA GLY A 248 -0.95 5.85 -29.65
C GLY A 248 -0.07 7.08 -29.37
N LEU A 249 -0.37 8.23 -29.99
CA LEU A 249 0.35 9.47 -29.68
C LEU A 249 0.12 9.94 -28.24
N ALA A 250 -1.10 9.76 -27.75
CA ALA A 250 -1.46 10.15 -26.38
C ALA A 250 -0.82 9.20 -25.34
N GLU A 251 -0.73 7.91 -25.67
CA GLU A 251 0.02 6.92 -24.90
C GLU A 251 1.50 7.34 -24.78
N ALA A 252 2.13 7.68 -25.90
CA ALA A 252 3.52 8.10 -25.93
C ALA A 252 3.79 9.38 -25.12
N ILE A 253 2.87 10.37 -25.17
CA ILE A 253 2.95 11.57 -24.31
C ILE A 253 2.93 11.18 -22.83
N CYS A 254 2.04 10.29 -22.42
CA CYS A 254 1.95 9.86 -21.03
C CYS A 254 3.17 9.03 -20.58
N GLU A 255 3.70 8.21 -21.48
CA GLU A 255 4.91 7.41 -21.24
C GLU A 255 6.14 8.31 -21.05
N GLU A 256 6.30 9.37 -21.85
CA GLU A 256 7.39 10.35 -21.69
C GLU A 256 7.25 11.11 -20.36
N LEU A 257 6.05 11.60 -20.04
CA LEU A 257 5.80 12.28 -18.76
C LEU A 257 6.02 11.36 -17.55
N PHE A 258 5.70 10.08 -17.67
CA PHE A 258 5.98 9.09 -16.62
C PHE A 258 7.49 8.84 -16.46
N SER A 259 8.20 8.64 -17.57
CA SER A 259 9.63 8.28 -17.60
C SER A 259 10.54 9.41 -17.12
N TYR A 260 10.15 10.67 -17.34
CA TYR A 260 10.94 11.85 -16.93
C TYR A 260 10.33 12.61 -15.73
N GLY A 261 9.10 12.29 -15.32
CA GLY A 261 8.41 12.91 -14.19
C GLY A 261 7.78 14.26 -14.51
N ARG A 262 8.60 15.29 -14.73
CA ARG A 262 8.17 16.68 -15.02
C ARG A 262 8.85 17.21 -16.27
N LEU A 263 8.09 17.53 -17.30
CA LEU A 263 8.62 18.07 -18.55
C LEU A 263 7.84 19.32 -18.99
N THR A 264 8.47 20.18 -19.79
CA THR A 264 7.75 21.25 -20.47
C THR A 264 6.88 20.68 -21.58
N CYS A 265 5.91 21.46 -22.07
CA CYS A 265 5.09 21.05 -23.19
C CYS A 265 5.94 20.89 -24.45
N SER A 266 6.81 21.87 -24.74
CA SER A 266 7.72 21.86 -25.88
C SER A 266 8.64 20.64 -25.90
N ASP A 267 9.32 20.33 -24.78
CA ASP A 267 10.23 19.18 -24.69
C ASP A 267 9.48 17.86 -24.86
N THR A 268 8.30 17.71 -24.24
CA THR A 268 7.46 16.51 -24.41
C THR A 268 7.06 16.32 -25.87
N ILE A 269 6.59 17.38 -26.54
CA ILE A 269 6.16 17.32 -27.94
C ILE A 269 7.33 16.93 -28.85
N ARG A 270 8.50 17.56 -28.68
CA ARG A 270 9.70 17.25 -29.48
C ARG A 270 10.16 15.81 -29.29
N LYS A 271 10.22 15.32 -28.05
CA LYS A 271 10.62 13.94 -27.74
C LYS A 271 9.70 12.93 -28.41
N VAL A 272 8.38 13.08 -28.26
CA VAL A 272 7.40 12.18 -28.87
C VAL A 272 7.44 12.25 -30.39
N SER A 273 7.50 13.47 -30.95
CA SER A 273 7.59 13.71 -32.40
C SER A 273 8.84 13.07 -33.00
N ALA A 274 10.00 13.24 -32.37
CA ALA A 274 11.26 12.63 -32.82
C ALA A 274 11.25 11.11 -32.67
N ARG A 275 10.67 10.57 -31.59
CA ARG A 275 10.62 9.12 -31.31
C ARG A 275 9.69 8.36 -32.25
N LEU A 276 8.57 8.96 -32.64
CA LEU A 276 7.53 8.34 -33.47
C LEU A 276 7.51 8.83 -34.92
N GLU A 277 8.39 9.76 -35.28
CA GLU A 277 8.45 10.40 -36.61
C GLU A 277 7.09 11.03 -36.99
N GLN A 278 6.50 11.80 -36.07
CA GLN A 278 5.17 12.39 -36.23
C GLN A 278 5.24 13.92 -36.26
N PRO A 279 4.34 14.61 -37.00
CA PRO A 279 4.28 16.07 -37.01
C PRO A 279 4.10 16.65 -35.60
N LEU A 280 4.81 17.74 -35.29
CA LEU A 280 4.68 18.46 -34.01
C LEU A 280 3.23 18.92 -33.75
N ALA A 281 2.49 19.24 -34.80
CA ALA A 281 1.09 19.68 -34.72
C ALA A 281 0.18 18.58 -34.17
N ASP A 282 0.33 17.34 -34.62
CA ASP A 282 -0.51 16.20 -34.21
C ASP A 282 -0.26 15.84 -32.74
N VAL A 283 1.02 15.88 -32.33
CA VAL A 283 1.41 15.64 -30.93
C VAL A 283 0.89 16.78 -30.04
N LYS A 284 0.98 18.04 -30.49
CA LYS A 284 0.42 19.21 -29.80
C LYS A 284 -1.09 19.06 -29.60
N GLU A 285 -1.83 18.67 -30.63
CA GLU A 285 -3.27 18.48 -30.55
C GLU A 285 -3.63 17.44 -29.48
N LYS A 286 -2.92 16.31 -29.46
CA LYS A 286 -3.14 15.25 -28.46
C LYS A 286 -2.76 15.71 -27.05
N PHE A 287 -1.71 16.50 -26.90
CA PHE A 287 -1.33 17.10 -25.62
C PHE A 287 -2.44 18.02 -25.09
N CYS A 288 -2.99 18.91 -25.94
CA CYS A 288 -4.11 19.79 -25.58
C CYS A 288 -5.32 18.97 -25.12
N ARG A 289 -5.73 17.95 -25.89
CA ARG A 289 -6.86 17.09 -25.53
C ARG A 289 -6.66 16.36 -24.19
N LEU A 290 -5.43 15.92 -23.89
CA LEU A 290 -5.11 15.31 -22.60
C LEU A 290 -5.19 16.29 -21.44
N SER A 291 -4.83 17.55 -21.66
CA SER A 291 -4.97 18.64 -20.68
C SER A 291 -6.43 18.96 -20.41
N GLU A 292 -7.22 19.14 -21.47
CA GLU A 292 -8.67 19.39 -21.40
C GLU A 292 -9.41 18.24 -20.68
N ALA A 293 -9.02 17.00 -20.96
CA ALA A 293 -9.53 15.80 -20.28
C ALA A 293 -8.92 15.55 -18.89
N GLN A 294 -8.04 16.45 -18.43
CA GLN A 294 -7.38 16.47 -17.14
C GLN A 294 -6.48 15.26 -16.83
N PHE A 295 -6.06 14.48 -17.83
CA PHE A 295 -5.15 13.33 -17.63
C PHE A 295 -3.72 13.78 -17.32
N ILE A 296 -3.35 14.97 -17.78
CA ILE A 296 -2.12 15.67 -17.42
C ILE A 296 -2.45 16.96 -16.68
N THR A 297 -1.50 17.45 -15.89
CA THR A 297 -1.71 18.64 -15.06
C THR A 297 -0.41 19.44 -14.93
N ARG A 298 -0.55 20.76 -14.97
CA ARG A 298 0.54 21.71 -14.81
C ARG A 298 1.03 21.71 -13.36
N CYS A 299 2.33 21.75 -13.19
CA CYS A 299 2.97 21.94 -11.90
C CYS A 299 2.84 23.42 -11.48
N PRO A 300 2.71 23.71 -10.17
CA PRO A 300 2.73 25.07 -9.66
C PRO A 300 4.00 25.82 -10.08
N LEU A 301 3.85 27.08 -10.50
CA LEU A 301 4.97 27.95 -10.86
C LEU A 301 5.73 28.40 -9.61
N VAL A 302 7.03 28.65 -9.77
CA VAL A 302 7.87 29.23 -8.72
C VAL A 302 7.69 30.74 -8.73
N VAL A 303 7.12 31.29 -7.66
CA VAL A 303 6.84 32.73 -7.53
C VAL A 303 7.97 33.46 -6.82
N SER A 304 8.59 32.83 -5.82
CA SER A 304 9.69 33.42 -5.06
C SER A 304 10.58 32.33 -4.46
N SER A 305 11.67 32.74 -3.80
CA SER A 305 12.55 31.84 -3.07
C SER A 305 12.76 32.36 -1.66
N LEU A 306 12.41 31.54 -0.66
CA LEU A 306 12.63 31.85 0.74
C LEU A 306 13.84 31.05 1.24
N LYS A 307 14.95 31.73 1.52
CA LYS A 307 16.25 31.11 1.92
C LYS A 307 16.71 30.00 0.97
N GLY A 308 16.49 30.16 -0.33
CA GLY A 308 16.84 29.15 -1.34
C GLY A 308 15.79 28.05 -1.52
N CYS A 309 14.69 28.06 -0.76
CA CYS A 309 13.55 27.17 -0.98
C CYS A 309 12.51 27.83 -1.91
N PRO A 310 12.20 27.23 -3.07
CA PRO A 310 11.20 27.79 -3.97
C PRO A 310 9.82 27.81 -3.28
N GLN A 311 9.11 28.91 -3.46
CA GLN A 311 7.72 29.11 -3.07
C GLN A 311 6.86 29.03 -4.32
N PHE A 312 5.80 28.25 -4.21
CA PHE A 312 4.94 27.93 -5.34
C PHE A 312 3.64 28.72 -5.30
N GLU A 313 3.11 29.03 -6.48
CA GLU A 313 1.79 29.64 -6.64
C GLU A 313 0.70 28.72 -6.04
N SER A 314 -0.18 29.29 -5.23
CA SER A 314 -1.25 28.55 -4.55
C SER A 314 -2.53 28.42 -5.37
N THR A 315 -2.78 29.37 -6.28
CA THR A 315 -4.04 29.49 -7.02
C THR A 315 -3.74 29.72 -8.49
N PHE A 316 -3.96 28.71 -9.31
CA PHE A 316 -3.88 28.78 -10.78
C PHE A 316 -4.75 27.70 -11.39
N ASP A 317 -5.10 27.84 -12.66
CA ASP A 317 -5.73 26.75 -13.41
C ASP A 317 -4.64 25.80 -13.94
N PRO A 318 -4.62 24.54 -13.48
CA PRO A 318 -3.56 23.61 -13.83
C PRO A 318 -3.79 22.89 -15.17
N PHE A 319 -4.84 23.22 -15.92
CA PHE A 319 -5.18 22.58 -17.20
C PHE A 319 -5.09 23.55 -18.40
N ILE A 320 -4.70 24.80 -18.16
CA ILE A 320 -4.49 25.79 -19.22
C ILE A 320 -3.12 25.59 -19.88
N MET A 321 -3.14 25.51 -21.21
CA MET A 321 -1.94 25.44 -22.06
C MET A 321 -1.16 26.76 -22.03
N PRO A 322 0.18 26.74 -22.12
CA PRO A 322 0.97 27.96 -22.30
C PRO A 322 0.62 28.65 -23.62
N GLU A 323 0.58 29.99 -23.63
CA GLU A 323 0.31 30.79 -24.84
C GLU A 323 1.40 30.63 -25.89
N VAL A 324 2.64 30.44 -25.44
CA VAL A 324 3.83 30.36 -26.27
C VAL A 324 4.50 29.01 -26.06
N ILE A 325 4.54 28.18 -27.10
CA ILE A 325 5.22 26.89 -27.12
C ILE A 325 6.00 26.71 -28.43
N LEU A 326 7.02 25.85 -28.43
CA LEU A 326 7.79 25.46 -29.62
C LEU A 326 8.55 26.61 -30.33
N GLN A 327 8.98 27.64 -29.61
CA GLN A 327 9.74 28.77 -30.19
C GLN A 327 11.22 28.48 -30.48
N GLY A 328 11.80 27.41 -29.90
CA GLY A 328 13.16 26.99 -30.24
C GLY A 328 13.21 26.21 -31.55
N ASP A 329 14.22 26.40 -32.38
CA ASP A 329 14.49 25.45 -33.47
C ASP A 329 14.85 24.07 -32.88
N PRO A 330 14.50 22.94 -33.54
CA PRO A 330 14.96 21.63 -33.13
C PRO A 330 16.48 21.59 -33.26
N VAL A 331 17.19 21.66 -32.13
CA VAL A 331 18.65 21.51 -32.13
C VAL A 331 18.95 20.05 -32.46
N PRO A 332 19.63 19.74 -33.59
CA PRO A 332 20.16 18.40 -33.80
C PRO A 332 21.21 18.15 -32.70
N SER A 333 21.18 16.96 -32.09
CA SER A 333 22.21 16.54 -31.14
C SER A 333 23.54 16.33 -31.86
N ASP A 334 24.24 17.41 -32.22
CA ASP A 334 25.62 17.34 -32.66
C ASP A 334 26.54 17.48 -31.45
N ASP A 335 27.39 16.47 -31.27
CA ASP A 335 28.26 16.22 -30.11
C ASP A 335 29.52 17.12 -30.13
N SER A 336 29.38 18.36 -30.61
CA SER A 336 30.49 19.27 -30.80
C SER A 336 30.59 20.27 -29.64
N ARG A 337 31.74 20.21 -28.97
CA ARG A 337 32.11 20.96 -27.76
C ARG A 337 32.15 22.47 -27.99
N LYS A 338 30.98 23.11 -28.01
CA LYS A 338 30.81 24.54 -27.71
C LYS A 338 29.34 24.77 -27.37
N ARG A 339 29.03 24.80 -26.07
CA ARG A 339 27.69 25.10 -25.55
C ARG A 339 27.26 26.48 -26.03
N LYS A 340 26.54 26.54 -27.15
CA LYS A 340 25.62 27.64 -27.45
C LYS A 340 24.54 27.54 -26.36
N ALA A 341 24.30 28.62 -25.62
CA ALA A 341 23.23 28.62 -24.63
C ALA A 341 21.93 28.20 -25.34
N PRO A 342 21.19 27.19 -24.84
CA PRO A 342 19.91 26.82 -25.45
C PRO A 342 19.05 28.08 -25.49
N GLN A 343 18.48 28.39 -26.66
CA GLN A 343 17.46 29.44 -26.75
C GLN A 343 16.36 29.08 -25.75
N SER A 344 16.01 30.05 -24.90
CA SER A 344 14.94 29.89 -23.91
C SER A 344 13.66 29.51 -24.64
N GLU A 345 13.12 28.33 -24.33
CA GLU A 345 11.83 27.91 -24.87
C GLU A 345 10.72 28.78 -24.27
N GLY A 346 9.68 29.09 -25.05
CA GLY A 346 8.60 29.98 -24.59
C GLY A 346 7.83 29.49 -23.36
N ASP A 347 7.89 28.19 -23.05
CA ASP A 347 7.30 27.54 -21.89
C ASP A 347 8.32 27.10 -20.83
N GLU A 348 9.53 27.67 -20.84
CA GLU A 348 10.54 27.40 -19.82
C GLU A 348 9.98 27.71 -18.41
N GLY A 349 10.15 26.75 -17.49
CA GLY A 349 9.60 26.86 -16.13
C GLY A 349 8.14 26.41 -15.98
N ILE A 350 7.43 26.13 -17.08
CA ILE A 350 6.07 25.59 -17.08
C ILE A 350 6.11 24.07 -17.25
N TYR A 351 6.16 23.35 -16.12
CA TYR A 351 6.25 21.90 -16.13
C TYR A 351 4.88 21.21 -16.06
N TRP A 352 4.78 20.06 -16.69
CA TRP A 352 3.61 19.19 -16.72
C TRP A 352 3.94 17.83 -16.11
N ARG A 353 2.93 17.17 -15.54
CA ARG A 353 3.03 15.82 -14.98
C ARG A 353 1.73 15.06 -15.17
N ILE A 354 1.79 13.75 -14.97
CA ILE A 354 0.60 12.89 -14.93
C ILE A 354 -0.32 13.28 -13.78
N ASN A 355 -1.63 13.36 -14.05
CA ASN A 355 -2.66 13.57 -13.04
C ASN A 355 -3.21 12.23 -12.53
N TRP A 356 -2.52 11.62 -11.58
CA TRP A 356 -2.93 10.34 -10.98
C TRP A 356 -4.36 10.36 -10.43
N ALA A 357 -4.82 11.49 -9.88
CA ALA A 357 -6.16 11.61 -9.35
C ALA A 357 -7.24 11.49 -10.43
N ARG A 358 -6.95 11.92 -11.67
CA ARG A 358 -7.88 11.75 -12.80
C ARG A 358 -7.98 10.27 -13.22
N PHE A 359 -6.84 9.58 -13.31
CA PHE A 359 -6.80 8.14 -13.57
C PHE A 359 -7.55 7.35 -12.50
N ASP A 360 -7.40 7.71 -11.23
CA ASP A 360 -8.11 7.07 -10.13
C ASP A 360 -9.62 7.24 -10.23
N ARG A 361 -10.11 8.44 -10.64
CA ARG A 361 -11.54 8.64 -10.94
C ARG A 361 -11.99 7.76 -12.10
N TYR A 362 -11.24 7.76 -13.20
CA TYR A 362 -11.59 6.98 -14.38
C TYR A 362 -11.67 5.48 -14.08
N ILE A 363 -10.68 4.93 -13.38
CA ILE A 363 -10.66 3.51 -13.01
C ILE A 363 -11.83 3.17 -12.07
N ARG A 364 -12.13 4.03 -11.09
CA ARG A 364 -13.30 3.85 -10.21
C ARG A 364 -14.61 3.84 -11.01
N ASP A 365 -14.75 4.77 -11.95
CA ASP A 365 -15.97 4.92 -12.75
C ASP A 365 -16.15 3.71 -13.69
N GLU A 366 -15.08 3.22 -14.32
CA GLU A 366 -15.10 1.98 -15.12
C GLU A 366 -15.41 0.74 -14.27
N MET A 367 -14.83 0.61 -13.08
CA MET A 367 -15.16 -0.48 -12.16
C MET A 367 -16.63 -0.43 -11.70
N THR A 368 -17.16 0.77 -11.50
CA THR A 368 -18.58 0.97 -11.15
C THR A 368 -19.49 0.62 -12.33
N LEU A 369 -19.09 0.97 -13.56
CA LEU A 369 -19.80 0.58 -14.78
C LEU A 369 -19.82 -0.94 -14.95
N ASP A 370 -18.68 -1.61 -14.79
CA ASP A 370 -18.55 -3.06 -14.91
C ASP A 370 -19.36 -3.81 -13.83
N LEU A 371 -19.48 -3.24 -12.62
CA LEU A 371 -20.35 -3.76 -11.55
C LEU A 371 -21.83 -3.67 -11.92
N LEU A 372 -22.27 -2.50 -12.40
CA LEU A 372 -23.68 -2.22 -12.70
C LEU A 372 -24.16 -2.88 -13.99
N VAL A 373 -23.26 -3.08 -14.95
CA VAL A 373 -23.56 -3.69 -16.25
C VAL A 373 -22.50 -4.76 -16.55
N PRO A 374 -22.65 -5.97 -15.98
CA PRO A 374 -21.70 -7.06 -16.23
C PRO A 374 -21.63 -7.44 -17.72
N LYS A 375 -20.42 -7.65 -18.23
CA LYS A 375 -20.13 -7.92 -19.66
C LYS A 375 -20.68 -9.25 -20.22
N GLY A 376 -21.52 -9.97 -19.47
CA GLY A 376 -22.13 -11.26 -19.85
C GLY A 376 -23.65 -11.22 -20.10
N SER A 377 -24.33 -10.10 -19.83
CA SER A 377 -25.77 -9.98 -20.02
C SER A 377 -26.09 -9.55 -21.46
N ALA A 378 -25.83 -10.46 -22.41
CA ALA A 378 -26.14 -10.29 -23.83
C ALA A 378 -27.65 -10.45 -24.09
N GLY A 379 -28.41 -9.41 -23.75
CA GLY A 379 -29.70 -9.09 -24.35
C GLY A 379 -29.56 -7.73 -25.02
N GLU A 380 -29.37 -7.74 -26.34
CA GLU A 380 -28.65 -6.73 -27.16
C GLU A 380 -29.15 -5.28 -27.07
N ARG A 381 -30.34 -5.00 -26.54
CA ARG A 381 -30.86 -3.62 -26.41
C ARG A 381 -30.95 -3.13 -24.97
N SER A 382 -31.40 -3.96 -24.03
CA SER A 382 -31.56 -3.56 -22.62
C SER A 382 -30.21 -3.32 -21.95
N SER A 383 -29.22 -4.17 -22.23
CA SER A 383 -27.86 -4.03 -21.70
C SER A 383 -27.17 -2.78 -22.27
N HIS A 384 -27.41 -2.49 -23.55
CA HIS A 384 -26.92 -1.26 -24.18
C HIS A 384 -27.54 -0.01 -23.53
N CYS A 385 -28.86 0.06 -23.37
CA CYS A 385 -29.53 1.19 -22.70
C CYS A 385 -29.04 1.38 -21.25
N LEU A 386 -28.85 0.30 -20.49
CA LEU A 386 -28.28 0.36 -19.15
C LEU A 386 -26.83 0.90 -19.17
N SER A 387 -25.99 0.41 -20.07
CA SER A 387 -24.61 0.90 -20.22
C SER A 387 -24.57 2.40 -20.53
N GLN A 388 -25.36 2.86 -21.51
CA GLN A 388 -25.42 4.28 -21.87
C GLN A 388 -25.99 5.14 -20.73
N THR A 389 -26.96 4.62 -19.98
CA THR A 389 -27.50 5.29 -18.80
C THR A 389 -26.42 5.49 -17.73
N VAL A 390 -25.69 4.44 -17.37
CA VAL A 390 -24.61 4.53 -16.39
C VAL A 390 -23.48 5.43 -16.89
N ARG A 391 -23.10 5.34 -18.18
CA ARG A 391 -22.12 6.25 -18.80
C ARG A 391 -22.56 7.70 -18.71
N SER A 392 -23.81 8.02 -19.02
CA SER A 392 -24.34 9.39 -18.91
C SER A 392 -24.32 9.90 -17.47
N LEU A 393 -24.62 9.04 -16.48
CA LEU A 393 -24.62 9.37 -15.06
C LEU A 393 -23.19 9.65 -14.57
N LEU A 394 -22.22 8.81 -14.94
CA LEU A 394 -20.81 8.99 -14.60
C LEU A 394 -20.22 10.22 -15.29
N LYS A 395 -20.57 10.47 -16.55
CA LYS A 395 -20.14 11.68 -17.29
C LYS A 395 -20.69 12.97 -16.68
N ALA A 396 -21.96 12.97 -16.28
CA ALA A 396 -22.55 14.12 -15.59
C ALA A 396 -21.88 14.38 -14.21
N ASN A 397 -21.36 13.33 -13.57
CA ASN A 397 -20.56 13.47 -12.35
C ASN A 397 -19.13 13.98 -12.63
N GLU A 398 -18.53 13.61 -13.75
CA GLU A 398 -17.16 13.95 -14.13
C GLU A 398 -16.93 15.48 -14.22
N VAL A 399 -17.93 16.21 -14.74
CA VAL A 399 -17.89 17.68 -14.89
C VAL A 399 -17.85 18.40 -13.53
N ARG A 400 -18.22 17.71 -12.44
CA ARG A 400 -18.31 18.29 -11.10
C ARG A 400 -17.00 18.00 -10.36
N VAL A 401 -16.26 19.05 -10.03
CA VAL A 401 -14.96 18.98 -9.35
C VAL A 401 -15.14 18.40 -7.93
N SER A 402 -15.13 17.08 -7.81
CA SER A 402 -15.19 16.36 -6.54
C SER A 402 -13.94 15.51 -6.35
N PRO A 403 -13.31 15.50 -5.15
CA PRO A 403 -12.21 14.59 -4.86
C PRO A 403 -12.58 13.12 -5.08
N VAL A 404 -11.61 12.28 -5.47
CA VAL A 404 -11.82 10.81 -5.59
C VAL A 404 -12.35 10.21 -4.27
N ALA A 405 -11.95 10.77 -3.14
CA ALA A 405 -12.33 10.35 -1.79
C ALA A 405 -13.79 10.67 -1.40
N THR A 406 -14.59 11.24 -2.31
CA THR A 406 -16.00 11.51 -2.03
C THR A 406 -16.77 10.19 -2.00
N ILE A 407 -17.43 9.93 -0.87
CA ILE A 407 -18.19 8.70 -0.59
C ILE A 407 -19.33 8.51 -1.60
N SER A 408 -19.96 9.60 -2.02
CA SER A 408 -21.05 9.58 -2.98
C SER A 408 -20.93 10.74 -3.95
N SER A 409 -21.52 10.61 -5.13
CA SER A 409 -21.65 11.72 -6.08
C SER A 409 -22.53 12.83 -5.49
N THR A 410 -22.38 14.03 -6.02
CA THR A 410 -23.42 15.05 -5.83
C THR A 410 -24.71 14.61 -6.54
N PRO A 411 -25.91 15.03 -6.10
CA PRO A 411 -27.16 14.67 -6.75
C PRO A 411 -27.20 15.12 -8.22
N ILE A 412 -27.42 14.19 -9.13
CA ILE A 412 -27.40 14.39 -10.59
C ILE A 412 -28.84 14.39 -11.09
N SER A 413 -29.23 15.44 -11.81
CA SER A 413 -30.58 15.53 -12.37
C SER A 413 -30.68 14.75 -13.68
N LEU A 414 -31.88 14.25 -13.99
CA LEU A 414 -32.17 13.67 -15.30
C LEU A 414 -31.87 14.65 -16.44
N PHE A 415 -32.12 15.95 -16.22
CA PHE A 415 -31.80 17.00 -17.18
C PHE A 415 -30.29 17.09 -17.49
N ASP A 416 -29.44 17.06 -16.46
CA ASP A 416 -27.98 17.05 -16.64
C ASP A 416 -27.52 15.81 -17.41
N MET A 417 -28.11 14.64 -17.11
CA MET A 417 -27.82 13.40 -17.84
C MET A 417 -28.21 13.51 -19.31
N MET A 418 -29.40 14.03 -19.62
CA MET A 418 -29.85 14.22 -21.00
C MET A 418 -28.97 15.21 -21.77
N ARG A 419 -28.42 16.24 -21.11
CA ARG A 419 -27.41 17.12 -21.70
C ARG A 419 -26.16 16.32 -22.08
N CYS A 420 -25.63 15.50 -21.16
CA CYS A 420 -24.47 14.66 -21.42
C CYS A 420 -24.71 13.61 -22.53
N VAL A 421 -25.93 13.06 -22.62
CA VAL A 421 -26.31 12.14 -23.71
C VAL A 421 -26.18 12.80 -25.08
N LYS A 422 -26.59 14.07 -25.20
CA LYS A 422 -26.47 14.84 -26.45
C LYS A 422 -25.03 15.24 -26.75
N GLU A 423 -24.31 15.74 -25.76
CA GLU A 423 -22.91 16.19 -25.91
C GLU A 423 -21.94 15.05 -26.25
N ASN A 424 -22.23 13.82 -25.81
CA ASN A 424 -21.37 12.65 -26.01
C ASN A 424 -21.97 11.63 -26.98
N GLU A 425 -23.05 11.98 -27.70
CA GLU A 425 -23.68 11.15 -28.73
C GLU A 425 -24.01 9.71 -28.27
N LEU A 426 -24.52 9.55 -27.04
CA LEU A 426 -24.74 8.22 -26.44
C LEU A 426 -25.93 7.44 -27.03
N GLY A 427 -26.74 8.08 -27.90
CA GLY A 427 -27.79 7.41 -28.67
C GLY A 427 -28.94 6.81 -27.83
N ILE A 428 -29.21 7.34 -26.64
CA ILE A 428 -30.31 6.88 -25.77
C ILE A 428 -31.41 7.93 -25.66
N GLU A 429 -32.66 7.49 -25.87
CA GLU A 429 -33.83 8.34 -25.73
C GLU A 429 -34.26 8.50 -24.27
N ARG A 430 -34.88 9.64 -23.95
CA ARG A 430 -35.35 9.95 -22.59
C ARG A 430 -36.19 8.84 -21.93
N PRO A 431 -37.22 8.24 -22.57
CA PRO A 431 -38.02 7.19 -21.93
C PRO A 431 -37.20 5.94 -21.60
N ASP A 432 -36.25 5.57 -22.45
CA ASP A 432 -35.36 4.43 -22.22
C ASP A 432 -34.39 4.73 -21.07
N LEU A 433 -33.87 5.95 -21.00
CA LEU A 433 -33.02 6.42 -19.89
C LEU A 433 -33.77 6.38 -18.55
N GLU A 434 -35.01 6.89 -18.50
CA GLU A 434 -35.85 6.86 -17.29
C GLU A 434 -36.17 5.43 -16.86
N LYS A 435 -36.46 4.52 -17.81
CA LYS A 435 -36.68 3.10 -17.54
C LYS A 435 -35.43 2.43 -16.97
N SER A 436 -34.27 2.63 -17.61
CA SER A 436 -32.99 2.11 -17.16
C SER A 436 -32.59 2.63 -15.78
N LEU A 437 -32.88 3.89 -15.46
CA LEU A 437 -32.65 4.46 -14.13
C LEU A 437 -33.49 3.81 -13.04
N ARG A 438 -34.76 3.47 -13.33
CA ARG A 438 -35.61 2.74 -12.37
C ARG A 438 -35.03 1.36 -12.06
N ILE A 439 -34.65 0.61 -13.11
CA ILE A 439 -34.00 -0.69 -12.97
C ILE A 439 -32.72 -0.58 -12.13
N LEU A 440 -31.88 0.42 -12.41
CA LEU A 440 -30.65 0.63 -11.63
C LEU A 440 -30.92 0.96 -10.16
N VAL A 441 -31.95 1.75 -9.86
CA VAL A 441 -32.29 2.08 -8.46
C VAL A 441 -32.73 0.83 -7.69
N ASP A 442 -33.48 -0.06 -8.33
CA ASP A 442 -34.01 -1.26 -7.69
C ASP A 442 -32.95 -2.38 -7.58
N ASP A 443 -32.16 -2.61 -8.63
CA ASP A 443 -31.26 -3.78 -8.73
C ASP A 443 -29.83 -3.50 -8.27
N SER A 444 -29.38 -2.24 -8.18
CA SER A 444 -27.98 -1.93 -7.84
C SER A 444 -27.62 -2.11 -6.36
N HIS A 445 -28.53 -2.64 -5.55
CA HIS A 445 -28.37 -2.80 -4.10
C HIS A 445 -27.88 -1.50 -3.41
N GLY A 446 -28.39 -0.36 -3.90
CA GLY A 446 -28.13 0.97 -3.38
C GLY A 446 -26.83 1.62 -3.82
N VAL A 447 -26.15 1.10 -4.85
CA VAL A 447 -25.08 1.83 -5.55
C VAL A 447 -25.66 3.03 -6.29
N VAL A 448 -26.82 2.90 -6.93
CA VAL A 448 -27.58 4.01 -7.52
C VAL A 448 -28.82 4.26 -6.65
N ARG A 449 -29.01 5.51 -6.22
CA ARG A 449 -30.14 5.89 -5.36
C ARG A 449 -30.84 7.13 -5.89
N LYS A 450 -32.17 7.15 -5.80
CA LYS A 450 -32.96 8.36 -6.04
C LYS A 450 -33.06 9.16 -4.74
N SER A 451 -32.61 10.42 -4.77
CA SER A 451 -32.54 11.33 -3.62
C SER A 451 -33.63 12.41 -3.61
N GLY A 452 -34.33 12.61 -4.73
CA GLY A 452 -35.38 13.62 -4.86
C GLY A 452 -36.06 13.59 -6.22
N ASP A 453 -37.12 14.37 -6.38
CA ASP A 453 -37.96 14.43 -7.60
C ASP A 453 -37.69 15.66 -8.49
N SER A 454 -36.94 16.63 -7.98
CA SER A 454 -36.58 17.84 -8.74
C SER A 454 -35.84 17.51 -10.04
N GLY A 455 -36.10 18.29 -11.10
CA GLY A 455 -35.38 18.14 -12.38
C GLY A 455 -35.64 16.83 -13.12
N GLY A 456 -36.78 16.17 -12.86
CA GLY A 456 -37.12 14.86 -13.43
C GLY A 456 -36.57 13.67 -12.64
N GLY A 457 -36.03 13.93 -11.43
CA GLY A 457 -35.39 12.93 -10.57
C GLY A 457 -33.94 13.30 -10.30
N LEU A 458 -33.55 13.25 -9.02
CA LEU A 458 -32.18 13.42 -8.56
C LEU A 458 -31.60 12.06 -8.19
N TYR A 459 -30.49 11.71 -8.81
CA TYR A 459 -29.82 10.42 -8.65
C TYR A 459 -28.44 10.60 -8.02
N ILE A 460 -28.05 9.68 -7.14
CA ILE A 460 -26.76 9.66 -6.46
C ILE A 460 -26.10 8.32 -6.73
N ILE A 461 -24.82 8.34 -7.07
CA ILE A 461 -23.95 7.16 -7.08
C ILE A 461 -23.23 7.08 -5.75
N ASP A 462 -23.40 5.96 -5.05
CA ASP A 462 -22.69 5.63 -3.82
C ASP A 462 -21.43 4.80 -4.13
N PHE A 463 -20.29 5.48 -4.29
CA PHE A 463 -19.03 4.85 -4.64
C PHE A 463 -18.47 3.98 -3.51
N GLU A 464 -18.79 4.28 -2.25
CA GLU A 464 -18.44 3.44 -1.12
C GLU A 464 -19.15 2.09 -1.22
N ARG A 465 -20.47 2.08 -1.46
CA ARG A 465 -21.22 0.84 -1.67
C ARG A 465 -20.73 0.07 -2.89
N ALA A 466 -20.44 0.76 -4.00
CA ALA A 466 -19.90 0.11 -5.20
C ALA A 466 -18.58 -0.60 -4.88
N THR A 467 -17.67 0.09 -4.19
CA THR A 467 -16.36 -0.46 -3.81
C THR A 467 -16.52 -1.64 -2.86
N GLN A 468 -17.43 -1.57 -1.88
CA GLN A 468 -17.71 -2.68 -0.97
C GLN A 468 -18.19 -3.93 -1.70
N GLN A 469 -19.13 -3.78 -2.64
CA GLN A 469 -19.62 -4.90 -3.45
C GLN A 469 -18.55 -5.49 -4.36
N ILE A 470 -17.73 -4.65 -5.00
CA ILE A 470 -16.61 -5.10 -5.83
C ILE A 470 -15.58 -5.86 -4.97
N CYS A 471 -15.24 -5.34 -3.79
CA CYS A 471 -14.34 -6.03 -2.86
C CYS A 471 -14.92 -7.38 -2.42
N GLN A 472 -16.22 -7.44 -2.10
CA GLN A 472 -16.89 -8.69 -1.75
C GLN A 472 -16.80 -9.69 -2.91
N TYR A 473 -17.12 -9.27 -4.13
CA TYR A 473 -17.03 -10.11 -5.32
C TYR A 473 -15.62 -10.69 -5.52
N HIS A 474 -14.57 -9.88 -5.39
CA HIS A 474 -13.19 -10.35 -5.50
C HIS A 474 -12.78 -11.30 -4.37
N LEU A 475 -13.20 -11.03 -3.13
CA LEU A 475 -12.94 -11.92 -2.00
C LEU A 475 -13.63 -13.27 -2.19
N GLU A 476 -14.89 -13.28 -2.59
CA GLU A 476 -15.61 -14.51 -2.90
C GLU A 476 -14.95 -15.25 -4.07
N SER A 477 -14.56 -14.55 -5.14
CA SER A 477 -13.85 -15.15 -6.26
C SER A 477 -12.57 -15.84 -5.83
N LEU A 478 -11.76 -15.18 -4.98
CA LEU A 478 -10.53 -15.76 -4.43
C LEU A 478 -10.82 -17.00 -3.57
N ILE A 479 -11.87 -16.98 -2.75
CA ILE A 479 -12.27 -18.14 -1.93
C ILE A 479 -12.72 -19.31 -2.83
N ARG A 480 -13.46 -19.04 -3.91
CA ARG A 480 -13.87 -20.09 -4.88
C ARG A 480 -12.66 -20.72 -5.54
N GLU A 481 -11.64 -19.93 -5.87
CA GLU A 481 -10.42 -20.39 -6.54
C GLU A 481 -9.50 -21.18 -5.61
N GLN A 482 -9.32 -20.73 -4.36
CA GLN A 482 -8.33 -21.28 -3.43
C GLN A 482 -8.86 -22.39 -2.51
N LEU A 483 -10.15 -22.34 -2.14
CA LEU A 483 -10.73 -23.30 -1.20
C LEU A 483 -11.69 -24.24 -1.91
N GLU A 484 -12.86 -23.74 -2.34
CA GLU A 484 -13.90 -24.44 -3.10
C GLU A 484 -15.19 -23.58 -3.11
N THR A 485 -16.12 -23.83 -4.04
CA THR A 485 -17.38 -23.07 -4.16
C THR A 485 -18.28 -23.12 -2.92
N ARG A 486 -18.18 -24.18 -2.11
CA ARG A 486 -18.94 -24.34 -0.87
C ARG A 486 -18.47 -23.42 0.24
N ALA A 487 -17.20 -23.00 0.24
CA ALA A 487 -16.62 -22.13 1.26
C ALA A 487 -17.10 -20.67 1.15
N VAL A 488 -17.74 -20.30 0.03
CA VAL A 488 -18.35 -18.97 -0.17
C VAL A 488 -19.78 -18.89 0.36
N ARG A 489 -20.48 -20.03 0.45
CA ARG A 489 -21.84 -20.12 1.00
C ARG A 489 -21.78 -20.13 2.52
#